data_AF-W1YT40-F1
#
_entry.id   AF-W1YT40-F1
#
_cell.length_a   1.000
_cell.length_b   1.000
_cell.length_c   1.000
_cell.angle_alpha   90.00
_cell.angle_beta   90.00
_cell.angle_gamma   90.00
#
_symmetry.space_group_name_H-M   'P 1'
#
loop_
_entity.id
_entity.type
_entity.pdbx_description
1 polymer ?
#
loop_
_entity_poly.entity_id
_entity_poly.type
_entity_poly.pdbx_seq_one_letter_code
_entity_poly.pdbx_strand_id
1 'polypeptide(L)'
;PPLAAAREDGMLLRVPARTWASATRPDRVNARVTLQIPEPSGLTPSNGLPDRPFVVIPAGRKIQVTKEDEHMEVLARYVLRGSGVDNYVAATLRTINEIRPRSAYEAVQVELGGERVGVLTKGQSEKLLPLVRHIEQRGKLPVVRAVVTGSKLKADVVLLTADATTVDDAWVDSLGEAVTEANVDRRPEPPKRPDFDWDDEGEE
;
A
#
# COMPACT_ATOMS: atom_id res chain seq x y z
N PRO A 1 -9.53 11.63 -22.37
CA PRO A 1 -10.44 11.79 -21.21
C PRO A 1 -10.34 10.54 -20.30
N PRO A 2 -9.64 10.61 -19.16
CA PRO A 2 -9.31 9.45 -18.32
C PRO A 2 -10.50 8.52 -17.95
N LEU A 3 -11.70 9.09 -17.85
CA LEU A 3 -12.94 8.35 -17.59
C LEU A 3 -13.42 7.47 -18.76
N ALA A 4 -13.03 7.79 -20.00
CA ALA A 4 -13.40 6.98 -21.17
C ALA A 4 -12.65 5.64 -21.18
N ALA A 5 -11.34 5.68 -20.91
CA ALA A 5 -10.52 4.48 -20.78
C ALA A 5 -11.00 3.58 -19.63
N ALA A 6 -11.26 4.18 -18.46
CA ALA A 6 -11.81 3.44 -17.32
C ALA A 6 -13.15 2.75 -17.64
N ARG A 7 -14.00 3.36 -18.48
CA ARG A 7 -15.27 2.75 -18.91
C ARG A 7 -15.06 1.59 -19.87
N GLU A 8 -14.10 1.69 -20.78
CA GLU A 8 -13.76 0.61 -21.72
C GLU A 8 -13.23 -0.63 -20.98
N ASP A 9 -12.50 -0.40 -19.89
CA ASP A 9 -11.99 -1.46 -18.98
C ASP A 9 -13.06 -1.99 -18.00
N GLY A 10 -14.30 -1.49 -18.07
CA GLY A 10 -15.39 -1.87 -17.17
C GLY A 10 -15.20 -1.41 -15.71
N MET A 11 -14.29 -0.47 -15.45
CA MET A 11 -14.06 0.06 -14.12
C MET A 11 -15.18 1.01 -13.69
N LEU A 12 -15.69 0.80 -12.48
CA LEU A 12 -16.70 1.67 -11.86
C LEU A 12 -16.05 2.51 -10.76
N LEU A 13 -16.19 3.83 -10.88
CA LEU A 13 -15.71 4.76 -9.86
C LEU A 13 -16.77 4.92 -8.75
N ARG A 14 -16.43 4.51 -7.53
CA ARG A 14 -17.23 4.79 -6.34
C ARG A 14 -16.74 6.06 -5.65
N VAL A 15 -17.61 7.06 -5.56
CA VAL A 15 -17.31 8.36 -4.93
C VAL A 15 -18.34 8.71 -3.86
N PRO A 16 -17.95 9.46 -2.82
CA PRO A 16 -18.91 10.06 -1.91
C PRO A 16 -19.88 10.98 -2.67
N ALA A 17 -21.15 10.92 -2.27
CA ALA A 17 -22.19 11.77 -2.79
C ALA A 17 -22.90 12.47 -1.63
N ARG A 18 -23.12 13.78 -1.76
CA ARG A 18 -24.03 14.53 -0.89
C ARG A 18 -25.34 14.73 -1.64
N THR A 19 -26.41 14.16 -1.09
CA THR A 19 -27.77 14.32 -1.60
C THR A 19 -28.50 15.37 -0.79
N TRP A 20 -29.11 16.33 -1.47
CA TRP A 20 -30.08 17.26 -0.89
C TRP A 20 -31.42 17.05 -1.59
N ALA A 21 -32.49 16.97 -0.82
CA ALA A 21 -33.85 16.90 -1.34
C ALA A 21 -34.75 17.83 -0.55
N SER A 22 -35.67 18.50 -1.24
CA SER A 22 -36.68 19.36 -0.63
C SER A 22 -38.01 19.17 -1.35
N ALA A 23 -39.06 18.92 -0.57
CA ALA A 23 -40.44 18.98 -1.04
C ALA A 23 -40.87 20.45 -1.01
N THR A 24 -40.69 21.16 -2.13
CA THR A 24 -41.09 22.57 -2.25
C THR A 24 -42.61 22.69 -2.45
N ARG A 25 -43.27 21.61 -2.90
CA ARG A 25 -44.73 21.46 -2.98
C ARG A 25 -45.12 20.02 -2.63
N PRO A 26 -46.38 19.75 -2.22
CA PRO A 26 -46.84 18.40 -1.84
C PRO A 26 -46.66 17.33 -2.94
N ASP A 27 -46.60 17.75 -4.19
CA ASP A 27 -46.50 16.91 -5.39
C ASP A 27 -45.13 16.96 -6.07
N ARG A 28 -44.17 17.73 -5.52
CA ARG A 28 -42.89 17.98 -6.18
C ARG A 28 -41.71 17.96 -5.22
N VAL A 29 -40.80 17.02 -5.47
CA VAL A 29 -39.49 16.95 -4.83
C VAL A 29 -38.45 17.52 -5.77
N ASN A 30 -37.71 18.53 -5.31
CA ASN A 30 -36.49 18.98 -5.96
C ASN A 30 -35.31 18.31 -5.26
N ALA A 31 -34.44 17.65 -6.02
CA ALA A 31 -33.25 17.02 -5.49
C ALA A 31 -31.99 17.49 -6.23
N ARG A 32 -30.89 17.59 -5.50
CA ARG A 32 -29.55 17.83 -6.01
C ARG A 32 -28.61 16.78 -5.45
N VAL A 33 -27.82 16.17 -6.32
CA VAL A 33 -26.74 15.26 -5.95
C VAL A 33 -25.42 15.93 -6.31
N THR A 34 -24.55 16.08 -5.32
CA THR A 34 -23.17 16.54 -5.52
C THR A 34 -22.23 15.37 -5.33
N LEU A 35 -21.45 15.05 -6.35
CA LEU A 35 -20.45 13.98 -6.31
C LEU A 35 -19.07 14.58 -6.02
N GLN A 36 -18.30 13.95 -5.14
CA GLN A 36 -16.91 14.31 -4.88
C GLN A 36 -15.99 13.41 -5.71
N ILE A 37 -15.67 13.85 -6.92
CA ILE A 37 -14.82 13.11 -7.86
C ILE A 37 -13.37 13.58 -7.65
N PRO A 38 -12.38 12.67 -7.55
CA PRO A 38 -10.97 13.05 -7.49
C PRO A 38 -10.53 13.72 -8.81
N GLU A 39 -9.42 14.46 -8.75
CA GLU A 39 -8.75 14.98 -9.95
C GLU A 39 -8.53 13.86 -10.98
N PRO A 40 -8.76 14.07 -12.28
CA PRO A 40 -8.69 13.01 -13.29
C PRO A 40 -7.35 12.26 -13.33
N SER A 41 -6.24 12.94 -13.00
CA SER A 41 -4.90 12.34 -12.89
C SER A 41 -4.77 11.37 -11.72
N GLY A 42 -5.69 11.40 -10.76
CA GLY A 42 -5.73 10.52 -9.59
C GLY A 42 -6.76 9.40 -9.67
N LEU A 43 -7.38 9.17 -10.84
CA LEU A 43 -8.30 8.06 -11.07
C LEU A 43 -7.59 6.72 -11.19
N THR A 44 -6.44 6.72 -11.87
CA THR A 44 -5.59 5.55 -12.06
C THR A 44 -4.18 5.86 -11.57
N PRO A 45 -3.50 4.91 -10.89
CA PRO A 45 -2.11 5.11 -10.49
C PRO A 45 -1.21 5.23 -11.72
N SER A 46 -0.27 6.18 -11.72
CA SER A 46 0.63 6.39 -12.86
C SER A 46 1.61 5.22 -13.09
N ASN A 47 1.83 4.39 -12.08
CA ASN A 47 2.66 3.19 -12.13
C ASN A 47 1.86 1.89 -12.34
N GLY A 48 0.55 1.99 -12.59
CA GLY A 48 -0.32 0.83 -12.70
C GLY A 48 -0.54 0.10 -11.38
N LEU A 49 -1.19 -1.06 -11.45
CA LEU A 49 -1.38 -1.98 -10.32
C LEU A 49 -0.42 -3.17 -10.47
N PRO A 50 -0.08 -3.88 -9.38
CA PRO A 50 0.82 -5.04 -9.46
C PRO A 50 0.24 -6.19 -10.29
N ASP A 51 1.10 -6.92 -11.01
CA ASP A 51 0.72 -8.11 -11.80
C ASP A 51 0.48 -9.38 -10.95
N ARG A 52 0.58 -9.26 -9.63
CA ARG A 52 0.40 -10.36 -8.66
C ARG A 52 -0.93 -10.19 -7.93
N PRO A 53 -1.56 -11.26 -7.41
CA PRO A 53 -2.76 -11.13 -6.60
C PRO A 53 -2.57 -10.07 -5.50
N PHE A 54 -3.44 -9.06 -5.50
CA PHE A 54 -3.32 -7.91 -4.60
C PHE A 54 -4.68 -7.57 -3.97
N VAL A 55 -4.62 -6.75 -2.93
CA VAL A 55 -5.79 -6.14 -2.28
C VAL A 55 -5.50 -4.66 -2.11
N VAL A 56 -6.43 -3.80 -2.54
CA VAL A 56 -6.34 -2.37 -2.28
C VAL A 56 -6.95 -2.08 -0.91
N ILE A 57 -6.11 -1.62 0.02
CA ILE A 57 -6.56 -1.17 1.34
C ILE A 57 -7.40 0.11 1.16
N PRO A 58 -8.55 0.23 1.84
CA PRO A 58 -9.38 1.43 1.75
C PRO A 58 -8.59 2.68 2.11
N ALA A 59 -8.91 3.78 1.45
CA ALA A 59 -8.33 5.07 1.78
C ALA A 59 -8.70 5.46 3.22
N GLY A 60 -7.73 6.02 3.93
CA GLY A 60 -7.91 6.49 5.29
C GLY A 60 -7.04 7.72 5.55
N ARG A 61 -6.38 7.76 6.70
CA ARG A 61 -5.53 8.90 7.06
C ARG A 61 -4.29 8.97 6.17
N LYS A 62 -3.71 10.17 6.10
CA LYS A 62 -2.39 10.40 5.52
C LYS A 62 -1.30 9.84 6.45
N ILE A 63 -0.40 9.03 5.90
CA ILE A 63 0.77 8.49 6.59
C ILE A 63 2.00 8.90 5.79
N GLN A 64 2.85 9.74 6.39
CA GLN A 64 4.15 10.11 5.82
C GLN A 64 5.10 8.92 5.89
N VAL A 65 5.73 8.58 4.77
CA VAL A 65 6.81 7.59 4.70
C VAL A 65 8.07 8.19 5.34
N THR A 66 9.04 7.36 5.71
CA THR A 66 10.34 7.83 6.17
C THR A 66 11.46 7.17 5.38
N LYS A 67 12.63 7.80 5.39
CA LYS A 67 13.83 7.38 4.65
C LYS A 67 13.67 7.47 3.12
N GLU A 68 12.80 8.35 2.64
CA GLU A 68 12.65 8.61 1.21
C GLU A 68 13.93 9.16 0.58
N ASP A 69 14.72 9.91 1.36
CA ASP A 69 16.01 10.47 0.94
C ASP A 69 17.06 9.39 0.61
N GLU A 70 16.96 8.21 1.23
CA GLU A 70 17.79 7.04 0.93
C GLU A 70 17.41 6.36 -0.41
N HIS A 71 16.31 6.76 -1.04
CA HIS A 71 15.72 6.09 -2.22
C HIS A 71 15.35 7.04 -3.37
N MET A 72 16.06 8.18 -3.46
CA MET A 72 15.80 9.20 -4.48
C MET A 72 16.01 8.71 -5.92
N GLU A 73 16.84 7.68 -6.14
CA GLU A 73 17.06 7.06 -7.46
C GLU A 73 15.80 6.41 -8.03
N VAL A 74 14.89 5.97 -7.17
CA VAL A 74 13.56 5.43 -7.53
C VAL A 74 12.56 6.58 -7.58
N LEU A 75 12.48 7.39 -6.50
CA LEU A 75 11.47 8.42 -6.35
C LEU A 75 11.53 9.52 -7.41
N ALA A 76 12.72 9.89 -7.88
CA ALA A 76 12.89 10.89 -8.92
C ALA A 76 12.19 10.50 -10.25
N ARG A 77 11.90 9.21 -10.49
CA ARG A 77 11.14 8.73 -11.66
C ARG A 77 9.64 9.01 -11.53
N TYR A 78 9.15 9.12 -10.30
CA TYR A 78 7.74 9.34 -9.99
C TYR A 78 7.40 10.79 -9.67
N VAL A 79 8.38 11.69 -9.65
CA VAL A 79 8.13 13.13 -9.51
C VAL A 79 7.74 13.74 -10.85
N LEU A 80 6.58 14.38 -10.91
CA LEU A 80 6.13 15.11 -12.10
C LEU A 80 6.89 16.44 -12.25
N ARG A 81 7.06 16.89 -13.50
CA ARG A 81 7.67 18.20 -13.77
C ARG A 81 6.70 19.31 -13.37
N GLY A 82 7.21 20.27 -12.60
CA GLY A 82 6.42 21.36 -12.03
C GLY A 82 6.43 21.26 -10.52
N SER A 83 6.85 22.33 -9.84
CA SER A 83 6.95 22.34 -8.38
C SER A 83 5.57 22.08 -7.76
N GLY A 84 5.50 21.09 -6.86
CA GLY A 84 4.29 20.81 -6.07
C GLY A 84 3.17 20.09 -6.81
N VAL A 85 3.44 19.47 -7.97
CA VAL A 85 2.44 18.64 -8.66
C VAL A 85 2.39 17.26 -8.03
N ASP A 86 1.20 16.85 -7.61
CA ASP A 86 0.94 15.54 -7.03
C ASP A 86 0.92 14.45 -8.11
N ASN A 87 1.74 13.42 -7.94
CA ASN A 87 1.63 12.18 -8.71
C ASN A 87 0.94 11.09 -7.88
N TYR A 88 -0.19 10.59 -8.35
CA TYR A 88 -0.90 9.51 -7.69
C TYR A 88 -0.34 8.15 -8.16
N VAL A 89 0.08 7.33 -7.20
CA VAL A 89 0.71 6.03 -7.44
C VAL A 89 0.07 4.94 -6.57
N ALA A 90 0.20 3.69 -6.99
CA ALA A 90 -0.07 2.53 -6.17
C ALA A 90 1.22 2.13 -5.46
N ALA A 91 1.23 2.19 -4.13
CA ALA A 91 2.34 1.69 -3.33
C ALA A 91 1.99 0.32 -2.76
N THR A 92 2.99 -0.56 -2.69
CA THR A 92 2.84 -1.88 -2.10
C THR A 92 3.52 -1.91 -0.74
N LEU A 93 2.90 -2.61 0.21
CA LEU A 93 3.41 -2.74 1.57
C LEU A 93 4.00 -4.13 1.78
N ARG A 94 5.10 -4.20 2.53
CA ARG A 94 5.67 -5.47 2.98
C ARG A 94 6.06 -5.42 4.44
N THR A 95 5.89 -6.54 5.12
CA THR A 95 6.45 -6.76 6.45
C THR A 95 7.96 -7.02 6.35
N ILE A 96 8.78 -6.29 7.10
CA ILE A 96 10.24 -6.49 7.18
C ILE A 96 10.74 -6.33 8.63
N ASN A 97 11.94 -6.84 8.92
CA ASN A 97 12.68 -6.45 10.12
C ASN A 97 13.65 -5.31 9.80
N GLU A 98 13.32 -4.10 10.23
CA GLU A 98 14.17 -2.92 10.04
C GLU A 98 15.25 -2.85 11.12
N ILE A 99 16.50 -3.03 10.69
CA ILE A 99 17.68 -3.01 11.54
C ILE A 99 18.14 -1.56 11.76
N ARG A 100 18.30 -1.18 13.02
CA ARG A 100 18.95 0.07 13.46
C ARG A 100 20.27 -0.25 14.15
N PRO A 101 21.18 0.73 14.31
CA PRO A 101 22.50 0.48 14.93
C PRO A 101 22.47 -0.15 16.33
N ARG A 102 21.35 -0.02 17.07
CA ARG A 102 21.21 -0.51 18.45
C ARG A 102 19.94 -1.34 18.72
N SER A 103 19.12 -1.58 17.70
CA SER A 103 17.86 -2.32 17.84
C SER A 103 17.34 -2.79 16.49
N ALA A 104 16.45 -3.77 16.48
CA ALA A 104 15.62 -4.06 15.32
C ALA A 104 14.16 -3.88 15.70
N TYR A 105 13.32 -3.55 14.74
CA TYR A 105 11.88 -3.58 14.92
C TYR A 105 11.22 -4.06 13.64
N GLU A 106 10.09 -4.73 13.80
CA GLU A 106 9.26 -5.08 12.67
C GLU A 106 8.62 -3.82 12.11
N ALA A 107 8.80 -3.60 10.82
CA ALA A 107 8.38 -2.39 10.14
C ALA A 107 7.57 -2.73 8.89
N VAL A 108 6.81 -1.75 8.42
CA VAL A 108 6.17 -1.81 7.12
C VAL A 108 7.07 -1.07 6.12
N GLN A 109 7.66 -1.83 5.20
CA GLN A 109 8.36 -1.30 4.03
C GLN A 109 7.35 -0.82 2.98
N VAL A 110 7.69 0.28 2.31
CA VAL A 110 6.92 0.83 1.21
C VAL A 110 7.71 0.63 -0.08
N GLU A 111 7.04 0.08 -1.09
CA GLU A 111 7.59 -0.17 -2.42
C GLU A 111 6.76 0.53 -3.50
N LEU A 112 7.44 1.06 -4.52
CA LEU A 112 6.82 1.54 -5.77
C LEU A 112 7.37 0.72 -6.93
N GLY A 113 6.50 0.04 -7.68
CA GLY A 113 6.94 -0.82 -8.79
C GLY A 113 7.84 -1.98 -8.35
N GLY A 114 7.77 -2.39 -7.08
CA GLY A 114 8.62 -3.44 -6.50
C GLY A 114 10.00 -2.96 -6.02
N GLU A 115 10.32 -1.66 -6.16
CA GLU A 115 11.53 -1.05 -5.61
C GLU A 115 11.22 -0.39 -4.25
N ARG A 116 12.07 -0.59 -3.24
CA ARG A 116 11.94 0.04 -1.91
C ARG A 116 12.07 1.55 -2.04
N VAL A 117 11.13 2.28 -1.44
CA VAL A 117 11.13 3.75 -1.41
C VAL A 117 11.13 4.35 -0.01
N GLY A 118 11.05 3.51 1.00
CA GLY A 118 11.12 3.94 2.39
C GLY A 118 10.46 2.92 3.33
N VAL A 119 10.29 3.36 4.56
CA VAL A 119 9.74 2.55 5.66
C VAL A 119 8.85 3.41 6.54
N LEU A 120 7.85 2.82 7.18
CA LEU A 120 7.05 3.52 8.18
C LEU A 120 7.80 3.62 9.52
N THR A 121 7.50 4.67 10.28
CA THR A 121 7.98 4.77 11.67
C THR A 121 7.48 3.60 12.50
N LYS A 122 8.13 3.32 13.65
CA LYS A 122 7.71 2.24 14.56
C LYS A 122 6.23 2.33 14.93
N GLY A 123 5.77 3.50 15.38
CA GLY A 123 4.37 3.69 15.80
C GLY A 123 3.35 3.65 14.65
N GLN A 124 3.75 4.00 13.43
CA GLN A 124 2.89 3.81 12.24
C GLN A 124 2.85 2.34 11.83
N SER A 125 3.99 1.64 11.88
CA SER A 125 4.11 0.21 11.55
C SER A 125 3.27 -0.64 12.50
N GLU A 126 3.34 -0.41 13.82
CA GLU A 126 2.55 -1.14 14.83
C GLU A 126 1.04 -1.13 14.53
N LYS A 127 0.52 -0.02 13.98
CA LYS A 127 -0.91 0.10 13.64
C LYS A 127 -1.29 -0.61 12.34
N LEU A 128 -0.35 -0.75 11.41
CA LEU A 128 -0.61 -1.23 10.06
C LEU A 128 -0.19 -2.69 9.87
N LEU A 129 0.77 -3.18 10.66
CA LEU A 129 1.27 -4.56 10.62
C LEU A 129 0.17 -5.63 10.75
N PRO A 130 -0.82 -5.53 11.67
CA PRO A 130 -1.86 -6.55 11.77
C PRO A 130 -2.63 -6.70 10.45
N LEU A 131 -2.93 -5.58 9.80
CA LEU A 131 -3.65 -5.54 8.53
C LEU A 131 -2.79 -6.03 7.35
N VAL A 132 -1.53 -5.61 7.28
CA VAL A 132 -0.57 -6.05 6.25
C VAL A 132 -0.37 -7.57 6.33
N ARG A 133 -0.09 -8.08 7.53
CA ARG A 133 0.09 -9.52 7.77
C ARG A 133 -1.16 -10.31 7.39
N HIS A 134 -2.34 -9.81 7.75
CA HIS A 134 -3.60 -10.46 7.40
C HIS A 134 -3.77 -10.61 5.88
N ILE A 135 -3.36 -9.62 5.09
CA ILE A 135 -3.40 -9.68 3.63
C ILE A 135 -2.31 -10.62 3.08
N GLU A 136 -1.09 -10.53 3.61
CA GLU A 136 0.04 -11.38 3.22
C GLU A 136 -0.24 -12.88 3.50
N GLN A 137 -0.89 -13.20 4.62
CA GLN A 137 -1.37 -14.55 4.99
C GLN A 137 -2.39 -15.13 4.01
N ARG A 138 -2.87 -14.35 3.03
CA ARG A 138 -3.77 -14.81 1.97
C ARG A 138 -3.05 -14.91 0.62
N GLY A 139 -1.72 -14.81 0.62
CA GLY A 139 -0.91 -14.77 -0.59
C GLY A 139 -1.16 -13.54 -1.47
N LYS A 140 -1.77 -12.50 -0.91
CA LYS A 140 -2.08 -11.25 -1.63
C LYS A 140 -1.10 -10.14 -1.21
N LEU A 141 -0.82 -9.25 -2.15
CA LEU A 141 0.00 -8.06 -1.90
C LEU A 141 -0.88 -6.90 -1.38
N PRO A 142 -0.58 -6.31 -0.22
CA PRO A 142 -1.28 -5.12 0.23
C PRO A 142 -0.88 -3.92 -0.64
N VAL A 143 -1.86 -3.30 -1.29
CA VAL A 143 -1.71 -2.11 -2.11
C VAL A 143 -2.41 -0.94 -1.42
N VAL A 144 -1.76 0.20 -1.39
CA VAL A 144 -2.32 1.46 -0.88
C VAL A 144 -2.24 2.53 -1.95
N ARG A 145 -3.19 3.46 -1.92
CA ARG A 145 -3.08 4.70 -2.68
C ARG A 145 -1.99 5.56 -2.04
N ALA A 146 -1.07 6.07 -2.85
CA ALA A 146 -0.05 6.99 -2.39
C ALA A 146 0.06 8.20 -3.32
N VAL A 147 0.65 9.26 -2.78
CA VAL A 147 0.95 10.50 -3.50
C VAL A 147 2.44 10.76 -3.37
N VAL A 148 3.09 10.96 -4.52
CA VAL A 148 4.48 11.41 -4.61
C VAL A 148 4.48 12.87 -5.00
N THR A 149 5.09 13.71 -4.19
CA THR A 149 5.20 15.16 -4.43
C THR A 149 6.65 15.57 -4.25
N GLY A 150 7.14 16.53 -5.03
CA GLY A 150 8.47 17.10 -4.82
C GLY A 150 9.19 17.50 -6.11
N SER A 151 10.50 17.33 -6.09
CA SER A 151 11.43 17.63 -7.18
C SER A 151 12.44 16.49 -7.36
N LYS A 152 13.31 16.59 -8.37
CA LYS A 152 14.42 15.63 -8.53
C LYS A 152 15.42 15.63 -7.36
N LEU A 153 15.42 16.68 -6.53
CA LEU A 153 16.34 16.83 -5.39
C LEU A 153 15.76 16.30 -4.08
N LYS A 154 14.43 16.30 -3.96
CA LYS A 154 13.72 15.86 -2.77
C LYS A 154 12.31 15.45 -3.17
N ALA A 155 11.91 14.25 -2.78
CA ALA A 155 10.58 13.72 -2.97
C ALA A 155 10.02 13.25 -1.62
N ASP A 156 8.74 13.50 -1.40
CA ASP A 156 8.00 13.04 -0.24
C ASP A 156 6.94 12.05 -0.70
N VAL A 157 6.73 10.96 0.07
CA VAL A 157 5.68 9.98 -0.22
C VAL A 157 4.67 9.96 0.92
N VAL A 158 3.39 10.13 0.56
CA VAL A 158 2.28 10.08 1.50
C VAL A 158 1.33 8.95 1.13
N LEU A 159 1.12 8.02 2.05
CA LEU A 159 0.12 6.95 1.90
C LEU A 159 -1.25 7.43 2.37
N LEU A 160 -2.30 7.06 1.65
CA LEU A 160 -3.70 7.24 2.01
C LEU A 160 -4.28 5.86 2.34
N THR A 161 -4.28 5.49 3.63
CA THR A 161 -4.64 4.14 4.04
C THR A 161 -5.40 4.13 5.36
N ALA A 162 -6.41 3.26 5.44
CA ALA A 162 -6.94 2.78 6.70
C ALA A 162 -5.88 1.92 7.41
N ASP A 163 -5.95 1.85 8.74
CA ASP A 163 -5.15 0.92 9.53
C ASP A 163 -6.05 -0.16 10.16
N ALA A 164 -5.46 -1.04 10.96
CA ALA A 164 -6.18 -2.13 11.61
C ALA A 164 -7.28 -1.66 12.59
N THR A 165 -7.28 -0.38 12.99
CA THR A 165 -8.28 0.19 13.91
C THR A 165 -9.40 0.96 13.20
N THR A 166 -9.15 1.42 11.96
CA THR A 166 -10.11 2.24 11.20
C THR A 166 -10.71 1.50 10.00
N VAL A 167 -10.18 0.34 9.65
CA VAL A 167 -10.70 -0.48 8.56
C VAL A 167 -12.06 -1.08 8.96
N ASP A 168 -12.98 -1.14 8.00
CA ASP A 168 -14.33 -1.65 8.21
C ASP A 168 -14.34 -3.19 8.26
N ASP A 169 -15.06 -3.78 9.24
CA ASP A 169 -15.09 -5.23 9.45
C ASP A 169 -15.64 -5.97 8.22
N ALA A 170 -16.66 -5.43 7.54
CA ALA A 170 -17.21 -6.07 6.35
C ALA A 170 -16.19 -6.09 5.19
N TRP A 171 -15.30 -5.09 5.13
CA TRP A 171 -14.18 -5.13 4.19
C TRP A 171 -13.15 -6.20 4.59
N VAL A 172 -12.84 -6.36 5.87
CA VAL A 172 -11.91 -7.39 6.36
C VAL A 172 -12.46 -8.78 6.05
N ASP A 173 -13.75 -9.02 6.32
CA ASP A 173 -14.43 -10.29 6.06
C ASP A 173 -14.46 -10.62 4.56
N SER A 174 -14.58 -9.60 3.70
CA SER A 174 -14.56 -9.79 2.24
C SER A 174 -13.24 -10.36 1.70
N LEU A 175 -12.16 -10.36 2.50
CA LEU A 175 -10.87 -10.92 2.12
C LEU A 175 -10.86 -12.46 2.08
N GLY A 176 -11.86 -13.11 2.69
CA GLY A 176 -11.96 -14.57 2.84
C GLY A 176 -11.12 -15.12 4.01
N GLU A 177 -11.04 -16.44 4.17
CA GLU A 177 -10.23 -17.07 5.23
C GLU A 177 -8.72 -16.97 4.97
N ALA A 178 -7.91 -17.01 6.03
CA ALA A 178 -6.45 -17.00 5.92
C ALA A 178 -5.94 -18.34 5.35
N VAL A 179 -4.94 -18.28 4.47
CA VAL A 179 -4.47 -19.45 3.70
C VAL A 179 -3.03 -19.85 4.06
N THR A 180 -2.21 -18.92 4.58
CA THR A 180 -0.78 -19.11 4.87
C THR A 180 -0.32 -18.29 6.09
N GLU A 181 0.91 -18.49 6.54
CA GLU A 181 1.58 -17.60 7.51
C GLU A 181 2.04 -16.28 6.84
N ALA A 182 2.27 -15.23 7.64
CA ALA A 182 2.64 -13.89 7.16
C ALA A 182 4.09 -13.83 6.68
N ASN A 183 4.41 -12.84 5.84
CA ASN A 183 5.67 -12.76 5.12
C ASN A 183 6.74 -12.03 5.96
N VAL A 184 7.29 -12.68 6.99
CA VAL A 184 8.21 -12.03 7.94
C VAL A 184 9.68 -12.42 7.69
N ASP A 185 10.17 -12.29 6.45
CA ASP A 185 11.50 -12.77 6.02
C ASP A 185 11.64 -14.30 5.93
N ARG A 186 11.21 -14.92 4.82
CA ARG A 186 11.73 -16.25 4.46
C ARG A 186 13.22 -16.12 4.14
N ARG A 187 14.09 -16.40 5.11
CA ARG A 187 15.47 -16.80 4.81
C ARG A 187 15.42 -17.99 3.85
N PRO A 188 16.26 -18.06 2.80
CA PRO A 188 16.46 -19.33 2.11
C PRO A 188 16.90 -20.36 3.16
N GLU A 189 16.32 -21.55 3.10
CA GLU A 189 16.64 -22.64 4.01
C GLU A 189 18.17 -22.83 4.00
N PRO A 190 18.85 -22.75 5.15
CA PRO A 190 20.28 -22.96 5.17
C PRO A 190 20.55 -24.33 4.55
N PRO A 191 21.52 -24.46 3.61
CA PRO A 191 21.79 -25.75 3.00
C PRO A 191 22.01 -26.76 4.12
N LYS A 192 21.32 -27.90 4.04
CA LYS A 192 21.53 -29.02 4.98
C LYS A 192 23.03 -29.22 5.06
N ARG A 193 23.61 -28.96 6.24
CA ARG A 193 25.00 -29.32 6.48
C ARG A 193 25.09 -30.82 6.21
N PRO A 194 26.01 -31.28 5.34
CA PRO A 194 26.22 -32.70 5.20
C PRO A 194 26.53 -33.27 6.59
N ASP A 195 25.91 -34.41 6.90
CA ASP A 195 26.21 -35.15 8.12
C ASP A 195 27.70 -35.52 8.05
N PHE A 196 28.51 -34.81 8.82
CA PHE A 196 29.93 -35.10 8.93
C PHE A 196 30.05 -36.24 9.93
N ASP A 197 30.02 -37.47 9.41
CA ASP A 197 30.32 -38.66 10.20
C ASP A 197 31.82 -38.61 10.49
N TRP A 198 32.18 -38.17 11.69
CA TRP A 198 33.52 -38.32 12.19
C TRP A 198 33.65 -39.80 12.55
N ASP A 199 34.06 -40.62 11.58
CA ASP A 199 34.59 -41.94 11.87
C ASP A 199 35.83 -41.74 12.73
N ASP A 200 35.63 -41.94 14.03
CA ASP A 200 36.65 -42.05 15.05
C ASP A 200 37.40 -43.37 14.77
N GLU A 201 38.26 -43.38 13.75
CA GLU A 201 39.27 -44.42 13.56
C GLU A 201 40.29 -44.27 14.69
N GLY A 202 39.90 -44.82 15.84
CA GLY A 202 40.78 -45.05 16.98
C GLY A 202 41.95 -45.92 16.56
N GLU A 203 43.14 -45.42 16.89
CA GLU A 203 44.43 -46.09 16.80
C GLU A 203 44.40 -47.47 17.49
N GLU A 204 44.85 -48.50 16.78
CA GLU A 204 45.63 -49.63 17.35
C GLU A 204 46.80 -49.99 16.42
#